data_AF-A0A227L4T7-F1
#
_entry.id   AF-A0A227L4T7-F1
#
_cell.length_a   1.000
_cell.length_b   1.000
_cell.length_c   1.000
_cell.angle_alpha   90.00
_cell.angle_beta   90.00
_cell.angle_gamma   90.00
#
_symmetry.space_group_name_H-M   'P 1'
#
loop_
_entity.id
_entity.type
_entity.pdbx_description
1 polymer ?
#
loop_
_entity_poly.entity_id
_entity_poly.type
_entity_poly.pdbx_seq_one_letter_code
_entity_poly.pdbx_strand_id
1 'polypeptide(L)'
;MKNYTDSDYALNKYSEGIVYKFADGIVEVTLADYLRDNPGKTEEDFARLKALSDEIYHQQDRQAQRTCRLDVSIHGLEETYFIATPAIDTELIQKYEADRAAEAAYHLLHSGKLTEIQKRRFIQHFFQGLSTRQIANLEGVHQRAVWDSLMWAEKKLKKFYKE
;
A
#
# COMPACT_ATOMS: atom_id res chain seq x y z
N MET A 1 -0.11 -31.84 0.57
CA MET A 1 1.02 -31.29 -0.20
C MET A 1 0.43 -30.87 -1.54
N LYS A 2 0.40 -29.57 -1.90
CA LYS A 2 -0.18 -29.14 -3.19
C LYS A 2 0.76 -29.64 -4.30
N ASN A 3 0.22 -30.43 -5.22
CA ASN A 3 0.97 -30.91 -6.38
C ASN A 3 1.21 -29.71 -7.31
N TYR A 4 2.42 -29.18 -7.29
CA TYR A 4 2.84 -28.10 -8.21
C TYR A 4 2.84 -28.54 -9.69
N THR A 5 2.52 -29.80 -9.96
CA THR A 5 2.38 -30.42 -11.29
C THR A 5 1.02 -30.19 -11.95
N ASP A 6 0.02 -29.68 -11.24
CA ASP A 6 -1.37 -29.56 -11.77
C ASP A 6 -1.77 -28.12 -12.17
N SER A 7 -0.86 -27.14 -12.13
CA SER A 7 -1.20 -25.77 -12.53
C SER A 7 -1.29 -25.64 -14.05
N ASP A 8 -2.17 -24.77 -14.53
CA ASP A 8 -2.34 -24.50 -15.96
C ASP A 8 -1.04 -23.98 -16.58
N TYR A 9 -0.21 -23.27 -15.79
CA TYR A 9 1.15 -22.89 -16.18
C TYR A 9 2.06 -24.10 -16.40
N ALA A 10 2.05 -25.08 -15.50
CA ALA A 10 2.86 -26.28 -15.67
C ALA A 10 2.43 -27.06 -16.92
N LEU A 11 1.13 -27.20 -17.16
CA LEU A 11 0.58 -27.86 -18.35
C LEU A 11 1.04 -27.19 -19.64
N ASN A 12 0.98 -25.86 -19.72
CA ASN A 12 1.47 -25.14 -20.90
C ASN A 12 2.99 -25.18 -21.00
N LYS A 13 3.75 -24.94 -19.92
CA LYS A 13 5.22 -24.85 -20.01
C LYS A 13 5.90 -26.15 -20.46
N TYR A 14 5.36 -27.29 -20.05
CA TYR A 14 5.93 -28.60 -20.39
C TYR A 14 5.35 -29.22 -21.67
N SER A 15 4.38 -28.57 -22.32
CA SER A 15 3.89 -28.98 -23.63
C SER A 15 4.75 -28.42 -24.76
N GLU A 16 4.84 -29.17 -25.87
CA GLU A 16 5.51 -28.71 -27.09
C GLU A 16 4.67 -27.64 -27.81
N GLY A 17 3.34 -27.70 -27.68
CA GLY A 17 2.40 -26.71 -28.19
C GLY A 17 1.99 -25.63 -27.19
N ILE A 18 1.15 -24.70 -27.66
CA ILE A 18 0.43 -23.76 -26.79
C ILE A 18 -0.84 -24.45 -26.31
N VAL A 19 -0.95 -24.69 -25.01
CA VAL A 19 -2.08 -25.35 -24.37
C VAL A 19 -3.02 -24.31 -23.78
N TYR A 20 -4.31 -24.43 -24.12
CA TYR A 20 -5.37 -23.60 -23.61
C TYR A 20 -6.46 -24.47 -22.98
N LYS A 21 -6.79 -24.18 -21.72
CA LYS A 21 -7.78 -24.92 -20.95
C LYS A 21 -9.10 -24.15 -20.87
N PHE A 22 -10.16 -24.77 -21.37
CA PHE A 22 -11.53 -24.31 -21.26
C PHE A 22 -12.27 -25.10 -20.16
N ALA A 23 -13.47 -24.65 -19.79
CA ALA A 23 -14.34 -25.38 -18.87
C ALA A 23 -14.74 -26.77 -19.41
N ASP A 24 -14.87 -26.88 -20.73
CA ASP A 24 -15.37 -28.09 -21.42
C ASP A 24 -14.24 -28.99 -21.97
N GLY A 25 -12.97 -28.59 -21.87
CA GLY A 25 -11.85 -29.37 -22.38
C GLY A 25 -10.54 -28.60 -22.55
N ILE A 26 -9.48 -29.30 -22.96
CA ILE A 26 -8.15 -28.73 -23.22
C ILE A 26 -7.88 -28.77 -24.72
N VAL A 27 -7.41 -27.65 -25.28
CA VAL A 27 -7.02 -27.50 -26.69
C VAL A 27 -5.52 -27.21 -26.75
N GLU A 28 -4.79 -27.97 -27.56
CA GLU A 28 -3.37 -27.76 -27.82
C GLU A 28 -3.16 -27.31 -29.27
N VAL A 29 -2.41 -26.23 -29.45
CA VAL A 29 -2.00 -25.71 -30.77
C VAL A 29 -0.54 -26.06 -30.99
N THR A 30 -0.29 -26.97 -31.92
CA THR A 30 1.07 -27.36 -32.31
C THR A 30 1.65 -26.40 -33.35
N LEU A 31 2.98 -26.41 -33.48
CA LEU A 31 3.67 -25.63 -34.52
C LEU A 31 3.18 -25.99 -35.93
N ALA A 32 2.91 -27.27 -36.19
CA ALA A 32 2.44 -27.74 -37.49
C ALA A 32 1.04 -27.19 -37.84
N ASP A 33 0.14 -27.14 -36.86
CA ASP A 33 -1.19 -26.55 -37.04
C ASP A 33 -1.10 -25.04 -37.26
N TYR A 34 -0.23 -24.35 -36.52
CA TYR A 34 -0.02 -22.92 -36.67
C TYR A 34 0.49 -22.53 -38.06
N LEU A 35 1.49 -23.27 -38.58
CA LEU A 35 2.08 -23.03 -39.90
C LEU A 35 1.11 -23.39 -41.05
N ARG A 36 0.28 -24.42 -40.87
CA ARG A 36 -0.77 -24.78 -41.83
C ARG A 36 -1.76 -23.63 -42.01
N ASP A 37 -2.20 -23.03 -40.92
CA ASP A 37 -3.23 -21.99 -40.94
C ASP A 37 -2.64 -20.58 -41.21
N ASN A 38 -1.32 -20.41 -41.10
CA ASN A 38 -0.60 -19.16 -41.32
C ASN A 38 0.61 -19.35 -42.25
N PRO A 39 0.42 -19.48 -43.57
CA PRO A 39 1.51 -19.78 -44.52
C PRO A 39 2.58 -18.67 -44.67
N GLY A 40 2.37 -17.49 -44.06
CA GLY A 40 3.30 -16.37 -44.09
C GLY A 40 4.08 -16.15 -42.79
N LYS A 41 3.98 -17.05 -41.81
CA LYS A 41 4.64 -16.92 -40.50
C LYS A 41 5.73 -17.96 -40.33
N THR A 42 6.68 -17.63 -39.46
CA THR A 42 7.88 -18.45 -39.23
C THR A 42 7.79 -19.20 -37.90
N GLU A 43 8.65 -20.20 -37.72
CA GLU A 43 8.79 -20.94 -36.46
C GLU A 43 9.16 -20.00 -35.30
N GLU A 44 9.91 -18.93 -35.58
CA GLU A 44 10.25 -17.90 -34.59
C GLU A 44 9.01 -17.17 -34.06
N ASP A 45 8.02 -16.91 -34.92
CA ASP A 45 6.77 -16.26 -34.51
C ASP A 45 5.98 -17.14 -33.56
N PHE A 46 5.97 -18.45 -33.81
CA PHE A 46 5.35 -19.43 -32.91
C PHE A 46 6.09 -19.48 -31.57
N ALA A 47 7.42 -19.52 -31.57
CA ALA A 47 8.20 -19.51 -30.34
C ALA A 47 7.96 -18.24 -29.49
N ARG A 48 7.82 -17.07 -30.13
CA ARG A 48 7.47 -15.82 -29.45
C ARG A 48 6.07 -15.89 -28.83
N LEU A 49 5.09 -16.44 -29.54
CA LEU A 49 3.73 -16.63 -29.03
C LEU A 49 3.71 -17.63 -27.87
N LYS A 50 4.49 -18.71 -27.98
CA LYS A 50 4.63 -19.71 -26.93
C LYS A 50 5.21 -19.11 -25.65
N ALA A 51 6.31 -18.33 -25.78
CA ALA A 51 6.91 -17.62 -24.67
C ALA A 51 5.95 -16.59 -24.03
N LEU A 52 5.17 -15.87 -24.86
CA LEU A 52 4.15 -14.94 -24.37
C LEU A 52 3.06 -15.68 -23.58
N SER A 53 2.60 -16.82 -24.09
CA SER A 53 1.60 -17.66 -23.41
C SER A 53 2.12 -18.18 -22.07
N ASP A 54 3.37 -18.66 -22.02
CA ASP A 54 3.99 -19.11 -20.77
C ASP A 54 4.05 -17.99 -19.71
N GLU A 55 4.42 -16.77 -20.10
CA GLU A 55 4.47 -15.64 -19.17
C GLU A 55 3.08 -15.24 -18.66
N ILE A 56 2.04 -15.26 -19.51
CA ILE A 56 0.66 -14.98 -19.11
C ILE A 56 0.19 -15.99 -18.05
N TYR A 57 0.37 -17.30 -18.30
CA TYR A 57 -0.03 -18.33 -17.34
C TYR A 57 0.77 -18.24 -16.04
N HIS A 58 2.06 -17.90 -16.10
CA HIS A 58 2.88 -17.68 -14.92
C HIS A 58 2.39 -16.48 -14.08
N GLN A 59 1.97 -15.40 -14.73
CA GLN A 59 1.40 -14.23 -14.04
C GLN A 59 0.07 -14.58 -13.37
N GLN A 60 -0.79 -15.33 -14.05
CA GLN A 60 -2.06 -15.80 -13.50
C GLN A 60 -1.86 -16.69 -12.27
N ASP A 61 -0.95 -17.67 -12.35
CA ASP A 61 -0.64 -18.57 -11.22
C ASP A 61 -0.10 -17.78 -10.00
N ARG A 62 0.79 -16.80 -10.24
CA ARG A 62 1.27 -15.90 -9.18
C ARG A 62 0.18 -15.03 -8.59
N GLN A 63 -0.75 -14.53 -9.41
CA GLN A 63 -1.90 -13.74 -8.92
C GLN A 63 -2.84 -14.60 -8.08
N ALA A 64 -3.22 -15.78 -8.57
CA ALA A 64 -4.04 -16.74 -7.84
C ALA A 64 -3.38 -17.13 -6.51
N GLN A 65 -2.06 -17.35 -6.49
CA GLN A 65 -1.33 -17.60 -5.25
C GLN A 65 -1.28 -16.37 -4.33
N ARG A 66 -1.28 -15.13 -4.85
CA ARG A 66 -1.35 -13.94 -4.00
C ARG A 66 -2.74 -13.76 -3.36
N THR A 67 -3.81 -14.08 -4.09
CA THR A 67 -5.19 -13.91 -3.62
C THR A 67 -5.69 -15.09 -2.79
N CYS A 68 -5.38 -16.32 -3.18
CA CYS A 68 -5.98 -17.55 -2.64
C CYS A 68 -5.07 -18.35 -1.69
N ARG A 69 -3.81 -17.93 -1.47
CA ARG A 69 -2.91 -18.61 -0.51
C ARG A 69 -3.44 -18.56 0.93
N LEU A 70 -4.41 -17.70 1.19
CA LEU A 70 -5.18 -17.62 2.41
C LEU A 70 -6.67 -17.60 2.07
N ASP A 71 -7.18 -18.60 1.32
CA ASP A 71 -8.63 -18.77 1.17
C ASP A 71 -9.25 -18.97 2.57
N VAL A 72 -9.63 -17.86 3.20
CA VAL A 72 -10.37 -17.86 4.46
C VAL A 72 -11.81 -18.15 4.08
N SER A 73 -12.41 -19.16 4.73
CA SER A 73 -13.84 -19.43 4.59
C SER A 73 -14.62 -18.13 4.76
N ILE A 74 -15.61 -17.88 3.89
CA ILE A 74 -16.54 -16.74 4.02
C ILE A 74 -17.19 -16.74 5.41
N HIS A 75 -17.41 -17.91 6.01
CA HIS A 75 -17.94 -18.07 7.36
C HIS A 75 -16.92 -17.80 8.49
N GLY A 76 -15.62 -17.64 8.17
CA GLY A 76 -14.59 -17.18 9.11
C GLY A 76 -14.39 -15.66 9.10
N LEU A 77 -15.05 -14.93 8.20
CA LEU A 77 -14.95 -13.46 8.10
C LEU A 77 -15.78 -12.72 9.15
N GLU A 78 -16.75 -13.39 9.79
CA GLU A 78 -17.59 -12.79 10.84
C GLU A 78 -16.78 -12.44 12.11
N GLU A 79 -15.66 -13.14 12.36
CA GLU A 79 -14.79 -12.89 13.52
C GLU A 79 -13.63 -11.92 13.23
N THR A 80 -13.30 -11.67 11.96
CA THR A 80 -12.49 -10.52 11.60
C THR A 80 -13.38 -9.30 11.55
N TYR A 81 -13.39 -8.55 12.64
CA TYR A 81 -13.69 -7.11 12.61
C TYR A 81 -12.79 -6.51 11.54
N PHE A 82 -13.23 -6.53 10.27
CA PHE A 82 -12.52 -5.92 9.16
C PHE A 82 -12.21 -4.51 9.66
N ILE A 83 -10.92 -4.23 9.80
CA ILE A 83 -10.43 -2.87 9.90
C ILE A 83 -10.85 -2.28 8.55
N ALA A 84 -12.05 -1.71 8.51
CA ALA A 84 -12.60 -1.08 7.32
C ALA A 84 -11.55 -0.04 6.93
N THR A 85 -10.82 -0.32 5.86
CA THR A 85 -9.90 0.65 5.30
C THR A 85 -10.74 1.87 4.98
N PRO A 86 -10.38 3.05 5.51
CA PRO A 86 -11.12 4.27 5.24
C PRO A 86 -11.32 4.43 3.72
N ALA A 87 -12.45 4.98 3.30
CA ALA A 87 -12.70 5.23 1.88
C ALA A 87 -11.53 6.04 1.27
N ILE A 88 -11.20 5.80 0.00
CA ILE A 88 -10.07 6.46 -0.68
C ILE A 88 -10.12 7.99 -0.51
N ASP A 89 -11.32 8.58 -0.60
CA ASP A 89 -11.51 10.02 -0.42
C ASP A 89 -11.15 10.47 1.00
N THR A 90 -11.47 9.67 2.02
CA THR A 90 -11.10 9.97 3.41
C THR A 90 -9.60 9.86 3.64
N GLU A 91 -8.90 8.92 3.00
CA GLU A 91 -7.44 8.84 3.04
C GLU A 91 -6.78 10.07 2.38
N LEU A 92 -7.31 10.50 1.23
CA LEU A 92 -6.83 11.69 0.52
C LEU A 92 -7.03 12.96 1.34
N ILE A 93 -8.21 13.13 1.96
CA ILE A 93 -8.51 14.27 2.84
C ILE A 93 -7.57 14.29 4.04
N GLN A 94 -7.40 13.15 4.73
CA GLN A 94 -6.49 13.05 5.88
C GLN A 94 -5.06 13.39 5.52
N LYS A 95 -4.57 12.90 4.37
CA LYS A 95 -3.22 13.22 3.89
C LYS A 95 -3.07 14.71 3.61
N TYR A 96 -4.04 15.31 2.92
CA TYR A 96 -4.03 16.75 2.65
C TYR A 96 -4.06 17.60 3.93
N GLU A 97 -4.88 17.23 4.92
CA GLU A 97 -4.92 17.90 6.22
C GLU A 97 -3.61 17.75 6.99
N ALA A 98 -3.00 16.56 6.96
CA ALA A 98 -1.70 16.30 7.60
C ALA A 98 -0.58 17.13 6.97
N ASP A 99 -0.54 17.22 5.65
CA ASP A 99 0.45 18.03 4.91
C ASP A 99 0.30 19.52 5.26
N ARG A 100 -0.94 20.05 5.27
CA ARG A 100 -1.22 21.43 5.70
C ARG A 100 -0.82 21.68 7.16
N ALA A 101 -1.07 20.72 8.05
CA ALA A 101 -0.72 20.85 9.46
C ALA A 101 0.80 20.89 9.66
N ALA A 102 1.54 20.06 8.90
CA ALA A 102 3.00 20.06 8.90
C ALA A 102 3.57 21.38 8.38
N GLU A 103 3.02 21.92 7.29
CA GLU A 103 3.41 23.21 6.72
C GLU A 103 3.17 24.37 7.70
N ALA A 104 1.98 24.42 8.32
CA ALA A 104 1.67 25.43 9.34
C ALA A 104 2.60 25.34 10.56
N ALA A 105 2.93 24.13 11.02
CA ALA A 105 3.88 23.91 12.10
C ALA A 105 5.30 24.36 11.72
N TYR A 106 5.73 24.05 10.49
CA TYR A 106 7.01 24.50 9.94
C TYR A 106 7.10 26.04 9.93
N HIS A 107 6.08 26.72 9.39
CA HIS A 107 6.03 28.18 9.38
C HIS A 107 6.03 28.77 10.79
N LEU A 108 5.25 28.21 11.73
CA LEU A 108 5.23 28.68 13.11
C LEU A 108 6.64 28.60 13.76
N LEU A 109 7.33 27.46 13.60
CA LEU A 109 8.64 27.21 14.21
C LEU A 109 9.74 28.12 13.65
N HIS A 110 9.60 28.58 12.40
CA HIS A 110 10.55 29.47 11.72
C HIS A 110 10.13 30.95 11.73
N SER A 111 8.89 31.26 12.11
CA SER A 111 8.35 32.62 12.10
C SER A 111 8.97 33.59 13.12
N GLY A 112 9.75 33.09 14.08
CA GLY A 112 10.26 33.88 15.21
C GLY A 112 9.18 34.34 16.19
N LYS A 113 7.91 33.96 16.01
CA LYS A 113 6.80 34.37 16.88
C LYS A 113 6.74 33.58 18.19
N LEU A 114 7.48 32.49 18.35
CA LEU A 114 7.56 31.69 19.58
C LEU A 114 8.79 32.09 20.40
N THR A 115 8.65 32.17 21.72
CA THR A 115 9.80 32.24 22.62
C THR A 115 10.54 30.91 22.63
N GLU A 116 11.82 30.91 23.02
CA GLU A 116 12.63 29.68 23.07
C GLU A 116 11.99 28.61 23.98
N ILE A 117 11.38 29.03 25.09
CA ILE A 117 10.64 28.15 25.99
C ILE A 117 9.38 27.59 25.31
N GLN A 118 8.61 28.42 24.60
CA GLN A 118 7.43 27.96 23.87
C GLN A 118 7.81 26.96 22.77
N LYS A 119 8.87 27.25 22.02
CA LYS A 119 9.39 26.39 20.95
C LYS A 119 9.84 25.04 21.50
N ARG A 120 10.65 25.04 22.57
CA ARG A 120 11.13 23.81 23.23
C ARG A 120 9.98 22.94 23.71
N ARG A 121 9.04 23.50 24.46
CA ARG A 121 7.89 22.77 24.99
C ARG A 121 6.97 22.25 23.88
N PHE A 122 6.77 23.03 22.81
CA PHE A 122 6.00 22.61 21.64
C PHE A 122 6.63 21.37 20.97
N ILE A 123 7.95 21.37 20.76
CA ILE A 123 8.68 20.23 20.20
C ILE A 123 8.57 19.00 21.10
N GLN A 124 8.79 19.17 22.41
CA GLN A 124 8.68 18.09 23.39
C GLN A 124 7.27 17.46 23.42
N HIS A 125 6.22 18.28 23.33
CA HIS A 125 4.85 17.78 23.41
C HIS A 125 4.39 17.12 22.12
N PHE A 126 4.51 17.80 20.98
CA PHE A 126 3.92 17.36 19.71
C PHE A 126 4.82 16.42 18.90
N PHE A 127 6.14 16.51 19.04
CA PHE A 127 7.08 15.68 18.26
C PHE A 127 7.73 14.57 19.09
N GLN A 128 7.94 14.78 20.39
CA GLN A 128 8.53 13.77 21.28
C GLN A 128 7.47 13.03 22.13
N GLY A 129 6.21 13.42 22.06
CA GLY A 129 5.10 12.76 22.76
C GLY A 129 5.12 12.93 24.29
N LEU A 130 5.86 13.90 24.82
CA LEU A 130 5.92 14.13 26.27
C LEU A 130 4.64 14.79 26.78
N SER A 131 4.12 14.29 27.89
CA SER A 131 3.00 14.92 28.60
C SER A 131 3.42 16.22 29.28
N THR A 132 2.46 17.11 29.53
CA THR A 132 2.72 18.37 30.25
C THR A 132 3.34 18.16 31.64
N ARG A 133 3.03 17.05 32.31
CA ARG A 133 3.64 16.66 33.59
C ARG A 133 5.11 16.23 33.43
N GLN A 134 5.42 15.43 32.41
CA GLN A 134 6.80 15.02 32.13
C GLN A 134 7.68 16.23 31.81
N ILE A 135 7.19 17.14 30.96
CA ILE A 135 7.89 18.39 30.62
C ILE A 135 8.10 19.26 31.87
N ALA A 136 7.07 19.37 32.72
CA ALA A 136 7.15 20.14 33.96
C ALA A 136 8.21 19.57 34.92
N ASN A 137 8.25 18.25 35.07
CA ASN A 137 9.25 17.55 35.88
C ASN A 137 10.68 17.73 35.32
N LEU A 138 10.85 17.66 33.99
CA LEU A 138 12.15 17.87 33.34
C LEU A 138 12.68 19.30 33.50
N GLU A 139 11.78 20.29 33.48
CA GLU A 139 12.15 21.70 33.59
C GLU A 139 12.13 22.21 35.05
N GLY A 140 11.69 21.40 36.02
CA GLY A 140 11.56 21.80 37.41
C GLY A 140 10.50 22.90 37.64
N VAL A 141 9.48 22.98 36.79
CA VAL A 141 8.44 24.02 36.84
C VAL A 141 7.07 23.45 37.20
N HIS A 142 6.15 24.31 37.61
CA HIS A 142 4.76 23.91 37.81
C HIS A 142 4.09 23.53 36.48
N GLN A 143 3.31 22.45 36.45
CA GLN A 143 2.65 21.92 35.25
C GLN A 143 1.77 22.96 34.52
N ARG A 144 1.14 23.86 35.27
CA ARG A 144 0.34 24.97 34.72
C ARG A 144 1.15 25.89 33.80
N ALA A 145 2.42 26.16 34.13
CA ALA A 145 3.27 27.01 33.29
C ALA A 145 3.56 26.36 31.92
N VAL A 146 3.72 25.03 31.89
CA VAL A 146 3.86 24.27 30.65
C VAL A 146 2.57 24.32 29.84
N TRP A 147 1.43 24.12 30.50
CA TRP A 147 0.12 24.17 29.86
C TRP A 147 -0.16 25.55 29.22
N ASP A 148 0.05 26.64 29.96
CA ASP A 148 -0.15 28.01 29.45
C ASP A 148 0.74 28.28 28.24
N SER A 149 2.00 27.85 28.30
CA SER A 149 2.96 27.98 27.20
C SER A 149 2.51 27.25 25.93
N LEU A 150 2.02 26.01 26.07
CA LEU A 150 1.52 25.22 24.95
C LEU A 150 0.23 25.80 24.37
N MET A 151 -0.70 26.23 25.23
CA MET A 151 -1.95 26.88 24.83
C MET A 151 -1.70 28.13 23.97
N TRP A 152 -0.71 28.95 24.35
CA TRP A 152 -0.31 30.11 23.53
C TRP A 152 0.35 29.73 22.21
N ALA A 153 1.17 28.68 22.18
CA ALA A 153 1.76 28.17 20.95
C ALA A 153 0.67 27.62 20.00
N GLU A 154 -0.31 26.89 20.52
CA GLU A 154 -1.45 26.37 19.77
C GLU A 154 -2.33 27.49 19.19
N LYS A 155 -2.59 28.55 19.96
CA LYS A 155 -3.30 29.75 19.45
C LYS A 155 -2.58 30.39 18.27
N LYS A 156 -1.24 30.39 18.26
CA LYS A 156 -0.43 30.90 17.15
C LYS A 156 -0.48 29.93 15.96
N LEU A 157 -0.37 28.62 16.21
CA LEU A 157 -0.48 27.58 15.17
C LEU A 157 -1.81 27.68 14.41
N LYS A 158 -2.92 27.87 15.13
CA LYS A 158 -4.25 28.05 14.53
C LYS A 158 -4.37 29.24 13.60
N LYS A 159 -3.51 30.26 13.73
CA LYS A 159 -3.45 31.38 12.78
C LYS A 159 -2.76 30.95 11.48
N PHE A 160 -1.59 30.33 11.59
CA PHE A 160 -0.84 29.82 10.44
C PHE A 160 -1.56 28.71 9.67
N TYR A 161 -2.39 27.90 10.33
CA TYR A 161 -3.16 26.84 9.65
C TYR A 161 -4.35 27.39 8.85
N LYS A 162 -4.87 28.57 9.25
CA LYS A 162 -6.00 29.23 8.58
C LYS A 162 -5.56 30.21 7.48
N GLU A 163 -4.33 30.70 7.56
CA GLU A 163 -3.64 31.39 6.47
C GLU A 163 -3.44 30.44 5.28
#